data_AF-A0A9Q5R834-F1
#
_entry.id   AF-A0A9Q5R834-F1
#
_cell.length_a   1.000
_cell.length_b   1.000
_cell.length_c   1.000
_cell.angle_alpha   90.00
_cell.angle_beta   90.00
_cell.angle_gamma   90.00
#
_symmetry.space_group_name_H-M   'P 1'
#
loop_
_entity.id
_entity.type
_entity.pdbx_description
1 polymer ?
#
loop_
_entity_poly.entity_id
_entity_poly.type
_entity_poly.pdbx_seq_one_letter_code
_entity_poly.pdbx_strand_id
1 'polypeptide(L)'
;MHVVVFRDRCARVIRIVFDDARATAVAYRDDEAIGELGIDADDGAVCSPSLARLYVEPAYRRSGIAHTLLACASREFGRPIRIDTAAREWPDSPAWATLCRCLEYEGLVVVR
;
A
#
# COMPACT_ATOMS: atom_id res chain seq x y z
N MET A 1 14.57 1.74 -9.53
CA MET A 1 14.30 0.82 -8.41
C MET A 1 14.49 1.58 -7.11
N HIS A 2 13.44 1.72 -6.30
CA HIS A 2 13.48 2.38 -4.99
C HIS A 2 13.23 1.36 -3.88
N VAL A 3 14.03 1.40 -2.82
CA VAL A 3 13.99 0.41 -1.73
C VAL A 3 13.77 1.11 -0.40
N VAL A 4 12.75 0.67 0.33
CA VAL A 4 12.45 1.13 1.70
C VAL A 4 12.61 -0.05 2.65
N VAL A 5 13.33 0.15 3.75
CA VAL A 5 13.50 -0.87 4.79
C VAL A 5 12.90 -0.35 6.08
N PHE A 6 12.06 -1.14 6.72
CA PHE A 6 11.48 -0.80 8.02
C PHE A 6 11.44 -2.03 8.94
N ARG A 7 11.22 -1.77 10.23
CA ARG A 7 10.91 -2.82 11.21
C ARG A 7 9.41 -2.84 11.45
N ASP A 8 8.79 -3.99 11.27
CA ASP A 8 7.38 -4.17 11.59
C ASP A 8 7.12 -4.15 13.11
N ARG A 9 5.85 -4.24 13.52
CA ARG A 9 5.48 -4.26 14.95
C ARG A 9 6.03 -5.47 15.73
N CYS A 10 6.47 -6.51 15.04
CA CYS A 10 7.11 -7.68 15.61
C CYS A 10 8.65 -7.62 15.54
N ALA A 11 9.21 -6.43 15.25
CA ALA A 11 10.64 -6.18 15.06
C ALA A 11 11.28 -6.96 13.88
N ARG A 12 10.48 -7.46 12.94
CA ARG A 12 10.95 -8.11 11.72
C ARG A 12 11.39 -7.04 10.73
N VAL A 13 12.51 -7.27 10.06
CA VAL A 13 12.99 -6.37 8.99
C VAL A 13 12.22 -6.69 7.71
N ILE A 14 11.55 -5.68 7.17
CA ILE A 14 10.77 -5.77 5.95
C ILE A 14 11.38 -4.83 4.92
N ARG A 15 11.65 -5.35 3.72
CA ARG A 15 12.21 -4.63 2.58
C ARG A 15 11.12 -4.46 1.53
N ILE A 16 10.71 -3.24 1.26
CA ILE A 16 9.79 -2.91 0.17
C ILE A 16 10.59 -2.48 -1.05
N VAL A 17 10.31 -3.08 -2.19
CA VAL A 17 10.93 -2.76 -3.48
C VAL A 17 9.85 -2.22 -4.41
N PHE A 18 10.05 -1.01 -4.91
CA PHE A 18 9.24 -0.41 -5.97
C PHE A 18 9.86 -0.65 -7.34
N ASP A 19 9.00 -0.88 -8.34
CA ASP A 19 9.41 -0.84 -9.74
C ASP A 19 9.83 0.58 -10.17
N ASP A 20 10.35 0.71 -11.39
CA ASP A 20 10.82 2.00 -11.91
C ASP A 20 9.67 3.00 -12.14
N ALA A 21 8.47 2.50 -12.48
CA ALA A 21 7.27 3.31 -12.63
C ALA A 21 6.64 3.71 -11.28
N ARG A 22 7.08 3.09 -10.17
CA ARG A 22 6.49 3.17 -8.83
C ARG A 22 5.03 2.73 -8.78
N ALA A 23 4.58 2.02 -9.82
CA ALA A 23 3.23 1.51 -9.97
C ALA A 23 3.05 0.21 -9.19
N THR A 24 4.12 -0.56 -9.01
CA THR A 24 4.09 -1.78 -8.21
C THR A 24 5.12 -1.74 -7.09
N ALA A 25 4.78 -2.37 -5.98
CA ALA A 25 5.72 -2.58 -4.89
C ALA A 25 5.55 -3.96 -4.27
N VAL A 26 6.66 -4.60 -3.93
CA VAL A 26 6.67 -5.91 -3.26
C VAL A 26 7.38 -5.77 -1.92
N ALA A 27 6.73 -6.26 -0.85
CA ALA A 27 7.31 -6.37 0.48
C ALA A 27 7.95 -7.75 0.65
N TYR A 28 9.22 -7.75 1.04
CA TYR A 28 10.01 -8.93 1.32
C TYR A 28 10.37 -9.01 2.80
N ARG A 29 10.34 -10.23 3.33
CA ARG A 29 11.11 -10.58 4.52
C ARG A 29 12.19 -11.54 4.08
N ASP A 30 13.43 -11.18 4.35
CA ASP A 30 14.60 -11.89 3.80
C ASP A 30 14.46 -11.93 2.26
N ASP A 31 14.22 -13.10 1.68
CA ASP A 31 13.98 -13.31 0.23
C ASP A 31 12.54 -13.77 -0.10
N GLU A 32 11.66 -13.88 0.91
CA GLU A 32 10.26 -14.28 0.73
C GLU A 32 9.38 -13.05 0.46
N ALA A 33 8.64 -13.06 -0.64
CA ALA A 33 7.63 -12.04 -0.92
C ALA A 33 6.40 -12.27 -0.03
N ILE A 34 6.09 -11.30 0.83
CA ILE A 34 5.05 -11.41 1.87
C ILE A 34 3.95 -10.35 1.72
N GLY A 35 4.07 -9.46 0.74
CA GLY A 35 3.06 -8.46 0.43
C GLY A 35 3.30 -7.81 -0.91
N GLU A 36 2.23 -7.29 -1.49
CA GLU A 36 2.21 -6.70 -2.82
C GLU A 36 1.27 -5.50 -2.84
N LEU A 37 1.69 -4.46 -3.54
CA LEU A 37 0.93 -3.27 -3.85
C LEU A 37 0.94 -3.08 -5.38
N GLY A 38 -0.23 -2.82 -5.94
CA GLY A 38 -0.40 -2.35 -7.31
C GLY A 38 -1.17 -1.05 -7.31
N ILE A 39 -0.69 -0.08 -8.08
CA ILE A 39 -1.25 1.25 -8.25
C ILE A 39 -1.47 1.49 -9.74
N ASP A 40 -2.70 1.85 -10.08
CA ASP A 40 -3.03 2.37 -11.40
C ASP A 40 -2.75 3.87 -11.40
N ALA A 41 -1.65 4.23 -12.05
CA ALA A 41 -1.37 5.62 -12.38
C ALA A 41 -2.18 5.96 -13.63
N ASP A 42 -3.27 6.71 -13.46
CA ASP A 42 -3.99 7.29 -14.59
C ASP A 42 -3.02 8.20 -15.35
N ASP A 43 -2.86 8.00 -16.66
CA ASP A 43 -1.86 8.70 -17.52
C ASP A 43 -2.07 10.23 -17.56
N GLY A 44 -3.17 10.73 -17.00
CA GLY A 44 -3.42 12.14 -16.76
C GLY A 44 -2.81 12.65 -15.46
N ALA A 45 -1.87 13.61 -15.56
CA ALA A 45 -1.20 14.28 -14.43
C ALA A 45 -2.14 14.90 -13.36
N VAL A 46 -3.44 15.01 -13.65
CA VAL A 46 -4.46 15.65 -12.83
C VAL A 46 -5.16 14.67 -11.86
N CYS A 47 -5.16 13.37 -12.16
CA CYS A 47 -5.85 12.39 -11.32
C CYS A 47 -4.95 11.86 -10.18
N SER A 48 -5.52 11.64 -9.00
CA SER A 48 -4.88 10.82 -7.97
C SER A 48 -4.74 9.38 -8.46
N PRO A 49 -3.58 8.72 -8.25
CA PRO A 49 -3.41 7.30 -8.55
C PRO A 49 -4.39 6.46 -7.73
N SER A 50 -4.89 5.37 -8.31
CA SER A 50 -5.84 4.48 -7.65
C SER A 50 -5.20 3.17 -7.23
N LEU A 51 -5.65 2.64 -6.09
CA LEU A 51 -5.23 1.35 -5.60
C LEU A 51 -5.79 0.22 -6.49
N ALA A 52 -4.90 -0.45 -7.20
CA ALA A 52 -5.22 -1.56 -8.09
C ALA A 52 -5.10 -2.92 -7.41
N ARG A 53 -4.20 -3.06 -6.42
CA ARG A 53 -4.00 -4.30 -5.67
C ARG A 53 -3.37 -4.00 -4.31
N LEU A 54 -3.83 -4.70 -3.28
CA LEU A 54 -3.13 -4.76 -2.00
C LEU A 54 -3.26 -6.16 -1.43
N TYR A 55 -2.13 -6.79 -1.13
CA TYR A 55 -2.07 -8.10 -0.52
C TYR A 55 -0.98 -8.15 0.54
N VAL A 56 -1.28 -8.84 1.64
CA VAL A 56 -0.30 -9.21 2.66
C VAL A 56 -0.60 -10.64 3.09
N GLU A 57 0.44 -11.46 3.10
CA GLU A 57 0.40 -12.85 3.54
C GLU A 57 -0.25 -12.97 4.93
N PRO A 58 -1.17 -13.93 5.17
CA PRO A 58 -1.92 -14.03 6.41
C PRO A 58 -1.05 -14.02 7.68
N ALA A 59 0.10 -14.70 7.64
CA ALA A 59 1.05 -14.77 8.76
C ALA A 59 1.71 -13.43 9.13
N TYR A 60 1.61 -12.44 8.23
CA TYR A 60 2.21 -11.11 8.36
C TYR A 60 1.16 -10.00 8.44
N ARG A 61 -0.13 -10.31 8.49
CA ARG A 61 -1.18 -9.29 8.66
C ARG A 61 -1.07 -8.64 10.05
N ARG A 62 -1.61 -7.43 10.17
CA ARG A 62 -1.58 -6.60 11.41
C ARG A 62 -0.18 -6.20 11.90
N SER A 63 0.86 -6.40 11.09
CA SER A 63 2.24 -6.00 11.36
C SER A 63 2.58 -4.56 10.95
N GLY A 64 1.70 -3.91 10.18
CA GLY A 64 1.91 -2.58 9.62
C GLY A 64 2.31 -2.57 8.14
N ILE A 65 2.58 -3.72 7.51
CA ILE A 65 3.05 -3.79 6.11
C ILE A 65 2.12 -3.06 5.12
N ALA A 66 0.81 -3.32 5.17
CA ALA A 66 -0.16 -2.68 4.27
C ALA A 66 -0.18 -1.15 4.42
N HIS A 67 -0.07 -0.66 5.65
CA HIS A 67 0.03 0.76 5.94
C HIS A 67 1.32 1.33 5.35
N THR A 68 2.46 0.70 5.61
CA THR A 68 3.75 1.15 5.08
C THR A 68 3.79 1.16 3.56
N LEU A 69 3.25 0.14 2.89
CA LEU A 69 3.13 0.09 1.43
C LEU A 69 2.39 1.32 0.88
N LEU A 70 1.19 1.60 1.42
CA LEU A 70 0.37 2.73 0.97
C LEU A 70 0.98 4.08 1.35
N ALA A 71 1.59 4.19 2.53
CA ALA A 71 2.26 5.42 2.97
C ALA A 71 3.47 5.75 2.08
N CYS A 72 4.27 4.75 1.73
CA CYS A 72 5.37 4.91 0.82
C CYS A 72 4.87 5.30 -0.57
N ALA A 73 3.88 4.60 -1.13
CA ALA A 73 3.32 4.96 -2.44
C ALA A 73 2.77 6.40 -2.45
N SER A 74 1.98 6.79 -1.46
CA SER A 74 1.45 8.16 -1.37
C SER A 74 2.56 9.22 -1.38
N ARG A 75 3.66 8.97 -0.67
CA ARG A 75 4.84 9.85 -0.66
C ARG A 75 5.55 9.88 -2.01
N GLU A 76 5.70 8.73 -2.66
CA GLU A 76 6.33 8.61 -3.97
C GLU A 76 5.56 9.36 -5.07
N PHE A 77 4.23 9.32 -5.04
CA PHE A 77 3.37 10.07 -5.97
C PHE A 77 3.14 11.53 -5.54
N GLY A 78 3.55 11.90 -4.32
CA GLY A 78 3.34 13.23 -3.74
C GLY A 78 1.87 13.59 -3.55
N ARG A 79 0.97 12.59 -3.52
CA ARG A 79 -0.48 12.79 -3.40
C ARG A 79 -1.15 11.57 -2.76
N PRO A 80 -2.36 11.72 -2.19
CA PRO A 80 -3.11 10.60 -1.61
C PRO A 80 -3.47 9.55 -2.68
N ILE A 81 -3.42 8.26 -2.30
CA ILE A 81 -3.87 7.15 -3.15
C ILE A 81 -5.39 7.02 -3.04
N ARG A 82 -6.08 6.93 -4.18
CA ARG A 82 -7.53 6.72 -4.21
C ARG A 82 -7.85 5.24 -3.97
N ILE A 83 -8.77 4.97 -3.06
CA ILE A 83 -9.40 3.66 -2.91
C ILE A 83 -10.82 3.80 -3.46
N ASP A 84 -11.03 3.28 -4.66
CA ASP A 84 -12.33 3.34 -5.35
C ASP A 84 -13.18 2.14 -4.95
N THR A 85 -14.18 2.38 -4.12
CA THR A 85 -15.12 1.40 -3.55
C THR A 85 -16.15 0.92 -4.56
N ALA A 86 -16.35 1.66 -5.66
CA ALA A 86 -17.27 1.28 -6.74
C ALA A 86 -16.55 0.50 -7.86
N ALA A 87 -15.25 0.73 -8.05
CA ALA A 87 -14.47 0.08 -9.12
C ALA A 87 -14.25 -1.42 -8.89
N ARG A 88 -14.25 -1.89 -7.63
CA ARG A 88 -14.08 -3.31 -7.31
C ARG A 88 -14.57 -3.67 -5.91
N GLU A 89 -14.76 -4.97 -5.70
CA GLU A 89 -14.96 -5.52 -4.36
C GLU A 89 -13.67 -5.45 -3.53
N TRP A 90 -13.76 -4.73 -2.40
CA TRP A 90 -12.74 -4.70 -1.37
C TRP A 90 -13.13 -5.59 -0.19
N PRO A 91 -12.16 -6.04 0.63
CA PRO A 91 -12.47 -6.88 1.78
C PRO A 91 -13.44 -6.19 2.76
N ASP A 92 -14.64 -6.74 2.93
CA ASP A 92 -15.55 -6.32 3.99
C ASP A 92 -15.10 -6.90 5.33
N SER A 93 -14.11 -6.24 5.94
CA SER A 93 -13.54 -6.67 7.21
C SER A 93 -13.19 -5.49 8.12
N PRO A 94 -13.29 -5.65 9.45
CA PRO A 94 -12.91 -4.60 10.39
C PRO A 94 -11.45 -4.16 10.27
N ALA A 95 -10.58 -5.09 9.86
CA ALA A 95 -9.16 -4.81 9.64
C ALA A 95 -8.94 -3.89 8.44
N TRP A 96 -9.63 -4.14 7.33
CA TRP A 96 -9.61 -3.28 6.15
C TRP A 96 -10.19 -1.89 6.45
N ALA A 97 -11.37 -1.83 7.08
CA ALA A 97 -12.00 -0.57 7.46
C ALA A 97 -11.12 0.27 8.39
N THR A 98 -10.45 -0.37 9.36
CA THR A 98 -9.50 0.31 10.26
C THR A 98 -8.29 0.82 9.50
N LEU A 99 -7.72 0.04 8.58
CA LEU A 99 -6.60 0.46 7.74
C LEU A 99 -6.96 1.71 6.93
N CYS A 100 -8.08 1.68 6.20
CA CYS A 100 -8.55 2.81 5.39
C CYS A 100 -8.74 4.06 6.24
N ARG A 101 -9.45 3.95 7.37
CA ARG A 101 -9.68 5.07 8.28
C ARG A 101 -8.38 5.69 8.82
N CYS A 102 -7.41 4.86 9.22
CA CYS A 102 -6.11 5.35 9.70
C CYS A 102 -5.35 6.10 8.60
N LEU A 103 -5.28 5.51 7.40
CA LEU A 103 -4.59 6.12 6.26
C LEU A 103 -5.27 7.41 5.77
N GLU A 104 -6.60 7.46 5.82
CA GLU A 104 -7.38 8.65 5.44
C GLU A 104 -7.17 9.77 6.46
N TYR A 105 -7.16 9.45 7.75
CA TYR A 105 -6.81 10.41 8.80
C TYR A 105 -5.40 10.99 8.64
N GLU A 106 -4.45 10.18 8.16
CA GLU A 106 -3.08 10.61 7.85
C GLU A 106 -2.97 11.35 6.50
N GLY A 107 -4.05 11.48 5.74
CA GLY A 107 -4.05 12.10 4.41
C GLY A 107 -3.32 11.30 3.33
N LEU A 108 -3.07 10.00 3.56
CA LEU A 108 -2.33 9.12 2.65
C LEU A 108 -3.24 8.45 1.62
N VAL A 109 -4.52 8.29 1.95
CA VAL A 109 -5.54 7.76 1.04
C VAL A 109 -6.80 8.61 1.05
N VAL A 110 -7.59 8.49 -0.01
CA VAL A 110 -8.95 9.02 -0.08
C VAL A 110 -9.85 7.87 -0.51
N VAL A 111 -10.87 7.56 0.30
CA VAL A 111 -11.85 6.52 -0.01
C VAL A 111 -13.01 7.16 -0.76
N ARG A 112 -13.39 6.62 -1.93
CA ARG A 112 -14.49 7.13 -2.76
C ARG A 112 -15.37 6.04 -3.31
#